data_AF-A0A949ZP97-F1
#
_entry.id   AF-A0A949ZP97-F1
#
_cell.length_a   1.000
_cell.length_b   1.000
_cell.length_c   1.000
_cell.angle_alpha   90.00
_cell.angle_beta   90.00
_cell.angle_gamma   90.00
#
_symmetry.space_group_name_H-M   'P 1'
#
loop_
_entity.id
_entity.type
_entity.pdbx_description
1 polymer ?
#
loop_
_entity_poly.entity_id
_entity_poly.type
_entity_poly.pdbx_seq_one_letter_code
_entity_poly.pdbx_strand_id
1 'polypeptide(L)'
;MNQQESIRETEHEVAEEQEASRFLVIGWQVLFFDLVLWIFVPDEFRVGQYFVTVAAIAGFVIGVALVLIGMHGRKKVEEAVIHGHSTSPTGH
;
A
#
# COMPACT_ATOMS: atom_id res chain seq x y z
N MET A 1 31.20 11.67 12.57
CA MET A 1 29.96 11.42 11.81
C MET A 1 29.34 10.15 12.38
N ASN A 2 28.15 10.28 12.95
CA ASN A 2 27.66 9.46 14.05
C ASN A 2 27.03 8.15 13.55
N GLN A 3 27.57 6.99 13.96
CA GLN A 3 26.92 5.69 13.70
C GLN A 3 25.47 5.63 14.21
N GLN A 4 25.11 6.41 15.24
CA GLN A 4 23.74 6.50 15.75
C GLN A 4 22.75 7.19 14.79
N GLU A 5 23.19 8.17 13.98
CA GLU A 5 22.29 8.82 13.01
C GLU A 5 21.93 7.88 11.87
N SER A 6 22.92 7.13 11.37
CA SER A 6 22.71 6.12 10.32
C SER A 6 21.76 5.01 10.76
N ILE A 7 21.85 4.53 12.02
CA ILE A 7 20.91 3.50 12.52
C ILE A 7 19.48 4.04 12.59
N ARG A 8 19.31 5.30 13.00
CA ARG A 8 17.99 5.92 13.17
C ARG A 8 17.30 6.19 11.83
N GLU A 9 18.05 6.61 10.81
CA GLU A 9 17.54 6.76 9.45
C GLU A 9 17.16 5.39 8.84
N THR A 10 18.03 4.38 8.97
CA THR A 10 17.75 3.03 8.48
C THR A 10 16.53 2.39 9.17
N GLU A 11 16.37 2.56 10.49
CA GLU A 11 15.17 2.06 11.19
C GLU A 11 13.89 2.74 10.71
N HIS A 12 13.94 4.05 10.41
CA HIS A 12 12.78 4.79 9.92
C HIS A 12 12.40 4.35 8.50
N GLU A 13 13.39 4.13 7.64
CA GLU A 13 13.19 3.68 6.26
C GLU A 13 12.62 2.26 6.21
N VAL A 14 13.12 1.34 7.06
CA VAL A 14 12.61 -0.04 7.19
C VAL A 14 11.18 -0.06 7.76
N ALA A 15 10.85 0.87 8.67
CA ALA A 15 9.50 1.01 9.21
C ALA A 15 8.50 1.48 8.14
N GLU A 16 8.86 2.51 7.36
CA GLU A 16 8.03 3.02 6.26
C GLU A 16 7.82 1.96 5.15
N GLU A 17 8.86 1.18 4.84
CA GLU A 17 8.76 0.11 3.85
C GLU A 17 7.86 -1.04 4.33
N GLN A 18 7.93 -1.40 5.63
CA GLN A 18 7.01 -2.37 6.23
C GLN A 18 5.57 -1.89 6.25
N GLU A 19 5.33 -0.61 6.56
CA GLU A 19 3.98 -0.03 6.54
C GLU A 19 3.41 -0.02 5.13
N ALA A 20 4.18 0.45 4.14
CA ALA A 20 3.78 0.45 2.73
C ALA A 20 3.45 -0.98 2.23
N SER A 21 4.26 -1.96 2.64
CA SER A 21 4.01 -3.38 2.35
C SER A 21 2.72 -3.89 3.00
N ARG A 22 2.45 -3.55 4.27
CA ARG A 22 1.18 -3.91 4.94
C ARG A 22 -0.02 -3.28 4.23
N PHE A 23 0.05 -2.01 3.85
CA PHE A 23 -1.05 -1.34 3.13
C PHE A 23 -1.33 -1.99 1.78
N LEU A 24 -0.29 -2.41 1.05
CA LEU A 24 -0.43 -3.17 -0.19
C LEU A 24 -1.13 -4.52 0.03
N VAL A 25 -0.70 -5.28 1.05
CA VAL A 25 -1.29 -6.59 1.35
C VAL A 25 -2.75 -6.46 1.80
N ILE A 26 -3.04 -5.55 2.72
CA ILE A 26 -4.41 -5.31 3.21
C ILE A 26 -5.30 -4.81 2.07
N GLY A 27 -4.82 -3.83 1.29
CA GLY A 27 -5.55 -3.31 0.14
C GLY A 27 -5.88 -4.40 -0.88
N TRP A 28 -4.92 -5.29 -1.17
CA TRP A 28 -5.14 -6.45 -2.04
C TRP A 28 -6.19 -7.41 -1.49
N GLN A 29 -6.13 -7.74 -0.19
CA GLN A 29 -7.12 -8.62 0.44
C GLN A 29 -8.53 -8.03 0.38
N VAL A 30 -8.67 -6.72 0.66
CA VAL A 30 -9.96 -6.02 0.55
C VAL A 30 -10.50 -6.11 -0.86
N LEU A 31 -9.69 -5.80 -1.88
CA LEU A 31 -10.10 -5.90 -3.29
C LEU A 31 -10.49 -7.33 -3.71
N PHE A 32 -9.78 -8.33 -3.19
CA PHE A 32 -10.12 -9.73 -3.46
C PHE A 32 -11.49 -10.10 -2.89
N PHE A 33 -11.75 -9.78 -1.62
CA PHE A 33 -13.05 -10.04 -1.01
C PHE A 33 -14.17 -9.27 -1.69
N ASP A 34 -13.90 -8.03 -2.10
CA ASP A 34 -14.82 -7.18 -2.83
C ASP A 34 -15.25 -7.80 -4.17
N LEU A 35 -14.27 -8.30 -4.93
CA LEU A 35 -14.50 -9.02 -6.18
C LEU A 35 -15.30 -10.31 -5.98
N VAL A 36 -14.97 -11.08 -4.93
CA VAL A 36 -15.72 -12.30 -4.57
C VAL A 36 -17.16 -11.96 -4.22
N LEU A 37 -17.38 -10.91 -3.43
CA LEU A 37 -18.71 -10.43 -3.12
C LEU A 37 -19.46 -10.07 -4.40
N TRP A 38 -18.82 -9.35 -5.32
CA TRP A 38 -19.44 -8.98 -6.59
C TRP A 38 -19.85 -10.18 -7.45
N ILE A 39 -19.00 -11.20 -7.57
CA ILE A 39 -19.23 -12.36 -8.46
C ILE A 39 -20.27 -13.32 -7.89
N PHE A 40 -20.24 -13.56 -6.58
CA PHE A 40 -21.03 -14.64 -5.96
C PHE A 40 -22.34 -14.16 -5.31
N VAL A 41 -22.68 -12.88 -5.40
CA VAL A 41 -23.94 -12.37 -4.88
C VAL A 41 -25.10 -12.82 -5.78
N PRO A 42 -26.04 -13.64 -5.26
CA PRO A 42 -27.15 -14.13 -6.05
C PRO A 42 -28.12 -13.00 -6.39
N ASP A 43 -28.50 -12.88 -7.67
CA ASP A 43 -29.51 -11.93 -8.18
C ASP A 43 -30.88 -12.06 -7.49
N GLU A 44 -31.12 -13.18 -6.82
CA GLU A 44 -32.39 -13.52 -6.17
C GLU A 44 -32.73 -12.61 -4.96
N PHE A 45 -31.74 -11.92 -4.38
CA PHE A 45 -31.93 -11.02 -3.24
C PHE A 45 -32.17 -9.56 -3.66
N ARG A 46 -33.26 -9.26 -4.38
CA ARG A 46 -33.58 -7.92 -4.94
C ARG A 46 -33.55 -6.73 -3.95
N VAL A 47 -33.70 -6.97 -2.65
CA VAL A 47 -33.60 -5.93 -1.59
C VAL A 47 -32.19 -5.85 -1.00
N GLY A 48 -31.47 -6.98 -0.93
CA GLY A 48 -30.08 -7.04 -0.46
C GLY A 48 -29.06 -6.60 -1.51
N GLN A 49 -29.42 -6.69 -2.78
CA GLN A 49 -28.52 -6.41 -3.90
C GLN A 49 -27.98 -4.97 -3.88
N TYR A 50 -28.84 -3.97 -3.63
CA TYR A 50 -28.38 -2.58 -3.51
C TYR A 50 -27.39 -2.38 -2.36
N PHE A 51 -27.68 -2.96 -1.19
CA PHE A 51 -26.79 -2.86 -0.03
C PHE A 51 -25.43 -3.51 -0.32
N VAL A 52 -25.44 -4.67 -0.98
CA VAL A 52 -24.25 -5.39 -1.37
C VAL A 52 -23.47 -4.64 -2.45
N THR A 53 -24.14 -4.09 -3.47
CA THR A 53 -23.50 -3.25 -4.49
C THR A 53 -22.84 -2.02 -3.86
N VAL A 54 -23.50 -1.36 -2.91
CA VAL A 54 -22.90 -0.23 -2.18
C VAL A 54 -21.71 -0.67 -1.34
N ALA A 55 -21.81 -1.81 -0.64
CA ALA A 55 -20.71 -2.38 0.12
C ALA A 55 -19.52 -2.74 -0.76
N ALA A 56 -19.78 -3.30 -1.95
CA ALA A 56 -18.75 -3.64 -2.92
C ALA A 56 -18.08 -2.37 -3.48
N ILE A 57 -18.85 -1.35 -3.87
CA ILE A 57 -18.26 -0.09 -4.33
C ILE A 57 -17.41 0.55 -3.22
N ALA A 58 -17.88 0.54 -1.98
CA ALA A 58 -17.13 1.08 -0.85
C ALA A 58 -15.84 0.27 -0.58
N GLY A 59 -15.92 -1.05 -0.59
CA GLY A 59 -14.77 -1.95 -0.44
C GLY A 59 -13.75 -1.77 -1.55
N PHE A 60 -14.19 -1.69 -2.81
CA PHE A 60 -13.35 -1.37 -3.95
C PHE A 60 -12.59 -0.05 -3.76
N VAL A 61 -13.29 1.03 -3.41
CA VAL A 61 -12.68 2.36 -3.23
C VAL A 61 -11.64 2.34 -2.11
N ILE A 62 -11.96 1.71 -0.97
CA ILE A 62 -11.03 1.58 0.16
C ILE A 62 -9.81 0.74 -0.24
N GLY A 63 -10.02 -0.40 -0.90
CA GLY A 63 -8.96 -1.29 -1.36
C GLY A 63 -8.00 -0.60 -2.32
N VAL A 64 -8.53 0.12 -3.32
CA VAL A 64 -7.72 0.93 -4.25
C VAL A 64 -6.93 2.00 -3.50
N ALA A 65 -7.55 2.72 -2.56
CA ALA A 65 -6.86 3.75 -1.80
C ALA A 65 -5.67 3.20 -0.99
N LEU A 66 -5.84 2.04 -0.32
CA LEU A 66 -4.77 1.39 0.44
C LEU A 66 -3.62 0.93 -0.46
N VAL A 67 -3.93 0.36 -1.63
CA VAL A 67 -2.92 -0.02 -2.64
C VAL A 67 -2.16 1.21 -3.13
N LEU A 68 -2.86 2.31 -3.46
CA LEU A 68 -2.24 3.55 -3.92
C LEU A 68 -1.33 4.17 -2.84
N ILE A 69 -1.73 4.15 -1.57
CA ILE A 69 -0.90 4.61 -0.45
C ILE A 69 0.37 3.78 -0.36
N GLY A 70 0.26 2.45 -0.39
CA GLY A 70 1.43 1.56 -0.33
C GLY A 70 2.34 1.69 -1.56
N MET A 71 1.79 1.90 -2.76
CA MET A 71 2.59 2.18 -3.97
C MET A 71 3.34 3.51 -3.87
N HIS A 72 2.70 4.57 -3.38
CA HIS A 72 3.35 5.87 -3.18
C HIS A 72 4.42 5.81 -2.08
N GLY A 73 4.18 5.05 -1.02
CA GLY A 73 5.19 4.77 0.02
C GLY A 73 6.44 4.11 -0.58
N ARG A 74 6.26 3.05 -1.38
CA ARG A 74 7.40 2.39 -2.05
C ARG A 74 8.17 3.31 -3.00
N LYS A 75 7.49 4.16 -3.78
CA LYS A 75 8.16 5.11 -4.67
C LYS A 75 9.04 6.12 -3.94
N LYS A 76 8.64 6.60 -2.77
CA LYS A 76 9.45 7.54 -1.98
C LYS A 76 10.74 6.89 -1.46
N VAL A 77 10.66 5.65 -1.01
CA VAL A 77 11.83 4.86 -0.59
C VAL A 77 12.76 4.62 -1.79
N GLU A 78 12.19 4.25 -2.94
CA GLU A 78 12.98 4.02 -4.16
C GLU A 78 13.69 5.30 -4.66
N GLU A 79 13.03 6.46 -4.59
CA GLU A 79 13.67 7.76 -4.90
C GLU A 79 14.80 8.12 -3.92
N ALA A 80 14.63 7.85 -2.62
CA ALA A 80 15.65 8.10 -1.60
C ALA A 80 16.90 7.24 -1.81
N VAL A 81 16.74 5.96 -2.14
CA VAL A 81 17.85 5.03 -2.42
C VAL A 81 18.62 5.43 -3.69
N ILE A 82 17.93 5.86 -4.75
CA ILE A 82 18.58 6.23 -6.03
C ILE A 82 19.30 7.60 -5.93
N HIS A 83 18.74 8.57 -5.20
CA HIS A 83 19.37 9.90 -5.04
C HIS A 83 20.43 9.95 -3.93
N GLY A 84 20.42 9.01 -2.97
CA GLY A 84 21.49 8.86 -1.99
C GLY A 84 22.79 8.30 -2.59
N HIS A 85 22.71 7.55 -3.69
CA HIS A 85 23.87 6.88 -4.28
C HIS A 85 24.72 7.78 -5.21
N SER A 86 24.27 8.98 -5.53
CA SER A 86 24.91 9.89 -6.49
C SER A 86 25.80 10.97 -5.88
N THR A 87 25.95 11.01 -4.55
CA THR A 87 26.78 12.02 -3.84
C THR A 87 28.06 11.47 -3.20
N SER A 88 28.49 10.23 -3.52
CA SER A 88 29.85 9.81 -3.15
C SER A 88 30.87 10.57 -4.00
N PRO A 89 31.63 11.52 -3.43
CA PRO A 89 32.74 12.11 -4.14
C PRO A 89 33.80 11.01 -4.18
N THR A 90 34.05 10.47 -5.37
CA THR A 90 35.23 9.66 -5.66
C THR A 90 36.47 10.49 -5.29
N GLY A 91 36.92 10.34 -4.06
CA GLY A 91 38.23 10.75 -3.60
C GLY A 91 39.22 9.72 -4.09
N HIS A 92 39.88 10.04 -5.20
CA HIS A 92 41.19 9.54 -5.57
C HIS A 92 42.03 10.71 -6.07
#